data_AF-A0AA43QDB9-F1
#
_entry.id   AF-A0AA43QDB9-F1
#
_cell.length_a   1.000
_cell.length_b   1.000
_cell.length_c   1.000
_cell.angle_alpha   90.00
_cell.angle_beta   90.00
_cell.angle_gamma   90.00
#
_symmetry.space_group_name_H-M   'P 1'
#
loop_
_entity.id
_entity.type
_entity.pdbx_description
1 polymer ?
#
loop_
_entity_poly.entity_id
_entity_poly.type
_entity_poly.pdbx_seq_one_letter_code
_entity_poly.pdbx_strand_id
1 'polypeptide(L)' 'SGLFCPQNITSDQAANVVSKYLNEHPELWSSSADSLVKAALMKEWPCPK' A
#
# COMPACT_ATOMS: atom_id res chain seq x y z
N SER A 1 14.71 -1.32 -9.44
CA SER A 1 13.41 -2.01 -9.40
C SER A 1 12.66 -1.52 -8.18
N GLY A 2 11.47 -0.92 -8.37
CA GLY A 2 10.63 -0.47 -7.25
C GLY A 2 9.94 -1.65 -6.57
N LEU A 3 9.54 -1.48 -5.30
CA LEU A 3 8.79 -2.49 -4.57
C LEU A 3 7.34 -2.62 -5.10
N PHE A 4 6.81 -1.53 -5.65
CA PHE A 4 5.51 -1.39 -6.33
C PHE A 4 5.68 -0.43 -7.51
N CYS A 5 4.82 -0.52 -8.53
CA CYS A 5 4.95 0.21 -9.79
C CYS A 5 3.65 0.95 -10.16
N PRO A 6 3.33 2.05 -9.46
CA PRO A 6 2.13 2.81 -9.74
C PRO A 6 2.33 3.68 -11.00
N GLN A 7 1.27 3.90 -11.79
CA GLN A 7 1.31 4.80 -12.94
C GLN A 7 0.55 6.09 -12.62
N ASN A 8 1.25 7.24 -12.68
CA ASN A 8 0.68 8.58 -12.51
C ASN A 8 -0.25 8.73 -11.28
N ILE A 9 0.23 8.32 -10.11
CA ILE A 9 -0.55 8.48 -8.87
C ILE A 9 -0.19 9.76 -8.12
N THR A 10 -1.18 10.32 -7.42
CA THR A 10 -0.97 11.38 -6.43
C THR A 10 -0.67 10.80 -5.05
N SER A 11 -0.12 11.62 -4.16
CA SER A 11 0.06 11.24 -2.75
C SER A 11 -1.27 10.91 -2.06
N ASP A 12 -2.37 11.59 -2.43
CA ASP A 12 -3.71 11.33 -1.87
C ASP A 12 -4.25 9.96 -2.29
N GLN A 13 -3.98 9.54 -3.54
CA GLN A 13 -4.35 8.21 -4.00
C GLN A 13 -3.58 7.13 -3.23
N ALA A 14 -2.28 7.34 -2.99
CA ALA A 14 -1.48 6.43 -2.16
C ALA A 14 -2.02 6.37 -0.72
N ALA A 15 -2.35 7.52 -0.11
CA ALA A 15 -2.92 7.58 1.23
C ALA A 15 -4.26 6.83 1.31
N ASN A 16 -5.16 7.04 0.35
CA ASN A 16 -6.44 6.33 0.30
C ASN A 16 -6.28 4.82 0.20
N VAL A 17 -5.33 4.33 -0.61
CA VAL A 17 -5.03 2.89 -0.71
C VAL A 17 -4.54 2.33 0.62
N VAL A 18 -3.64 3.03 1.31
CA VAL A 18 -3.14 2.61 2.62
C VAL A 18 -4.27 2.64 3.65
N SER A 19 -5.06 3.71 3.73
CA SER A 19 -6.19 3.82 4.66
C SER A 19 -7.23 2.72 4.43
N LYS A 20 -7.56 2.41 3.17
CA LYS A 20 -8.45 1.30 2.82
C LYS A 20 -7.87 -0.03 3.31
N TYR A 21 -6.60 -0.30 3.02
CA TYR A 21 -5.93 -1.53 3.45
C TYR A 21 -5.94 -1.69 4.97
N LEU A 22 -5.65 -0.62 5.73
CA LEU A 22 -5.68 -0.66 7.20
C LEU A 22 -7.09 -0.94 7.74
N ASN A 23 -8.14 -0.39 7.14
CA ASN A 23 -9.52 -0.63 7.54
C ASN A 23 -9.98 -2.07 7.23
N GLU A 24 -9.47 -2.67 6.16
CA GLU A 24 -9.76 -4.06 5.78
C GLU A 24 -8.99 -5.08 6.65
N HIS A 25 -7.90 -4.66 7.29
CA HIS A 25 -6.96 -5.51 8.02
C HIS A 25 -6.64 -5.01 9.44
N PRO A 26 -7.64 -4.83 10.33
CA PRO A 26 -7.42 -4.34 11.70
C PRO A 26 -6.52 -5.26 12.54
N GLU A 27 -6.46 -6.55 12.20
CA GLU A 27 -5.58 -7.55 12.84
C GLU A 27 -4.09 -7.24 12.66
N LEU A 28 -3.75 -6.43 11.66
CA LEU A 28 -2.36 -6.10 11.34
C LEU A 28 -1.88 -4.78 11.96
N TRP A 29 -2.71 -4.04 12.71
CA TRP A 29 -2.37 -2.70 13.23
C TRP A 29 -1.20 -2.68 14.22
N SER A 30 -0.86 -3.81 14.84
CA SER A 30 0.34 -3.95 15.67
C SER A 30 1.64 -4.11 14.86
N SER A 31 1.52 -4.32 13.54
CA SER A 31 2.66 -4.41 12.63
C SER A 31 3.31 -3.05 12.42
N SER A 32 4.53 -3.04 11.88
CA SER A 32 5.20 -1.78 11.56
C SER A 32 4.47 -1.03 10.46
N ALA A 33 4.39 0.31 10.61
CA ALA A 33 3.75 1.18 9.63
C ALA A 33 4.38 1.04 8.23
N ASP A 34 5.72 0.92 8.16
CA ASP A 34 6.43 0.70 6.90
C ASP A 34 5.99 -0.60 6.20
N SER A 35 5.86 -1.72 6.93
CA SER A 35 5.38 -2.98 6.35
C SER A 35 3.95 -2.88 5.87
N LEU A 36 3.06 -2.20 6.61
CA LEU A 36 1.66 -2.01 6.23
C LEU A 36 1.52 -1.17 4.96
N VAL A 37 2.27 -0.06 4.87
CA VAL A 37 2.30 0.79 3.68
C VAL A 37 2.81 0.00 2.48
N LYS A 38 3.92 -0.73 2.63
CA LYS A 38 4.47 -1.58 1.55
C LYS A 38 3.46 -2.63 1.09
N ALA A 39 2.84 -3.35 2.02
CA ALA A 39 1.85 -4.39 1.70
C ALA A 39 0.64 -3.81 0.94
N ALA A 40 0.12 -2.66 1.40
CA ALA A 40 -0.99 -1.97 0.74
C ALA A 40 -0.64 -1.57 -0.70
N LEU A 41 0.50 -0.91 -0.89
CA LEU A 41 0.93 -0.40 -2.19
C LEU A 41 1.31 -1.52 -3.18
N MET A 42 1.89 -2.62 -2.69
CA MET A 42 2.19 -3.79 -3.51
C MET A 42 0.93 -4.56 -3.94
N LYS A 43 -0.09 -4.60 -3.07
CA LYS A 43 -1.38 -5.24 -3.38
C LYS A 43 -2.13 -4.49 -4.47
N GLU A 44 -2.14 -3.15 -4.42
CA GLU A 44 -2.84 -2.30 -5.39
C GLU A 44 -2.05 -2.12 -6.70
N TRP A 45 -0.73 -1.90 -6.61
CA TRP A 45 0.13 -1.57 -7.75
C TRP A 45 1.32 -2.51 -7.91
N PRO A 46 1.07 -3.79 -8.23
CA PRO A 46 2.14 -4.76 -8.47
C PRO A 46 2.98 -4.37 -9.68
N CYS A 47 4.30 -4.60 -9.61
CA CYS A 47 5.18 -4.44 -10.76
C CYS A 47 4.93 -5.53 -11.82
N PRO A 48 4.99 -5.20 -13.12
CA PRO A 48 5.00 -6.20 -14.19
C PRO A 48 6.15 -7.19 -13.99
N LYS A 49 5.92 -8.44 -14.37
CA LYS A 49 6.96 -9.48 -14.40
C LYS A 49 7.93 -9.27 -15.56
#